data_AF-A0A836RBX0-F1
#
_entry.id   AF-A0A836RBX0-F1
#
_cell.length_a   1.000
_cell.length_b   1.000
_cell.length_c   1.000
_cell.angle_alpha   90.00
_cell.angle_beta   90.00
_cell.angle_gamma   90.00
#
_symmetry.space_group_name_H-M   'P 1'
#
loop_
_entity.id
_entity.type
_entity.pdbx_description
1 polymer ?
#
loop_
_entity_poly.entity_id
_entity_poly.type
_entity_poly.pdbx_seq_one_letter_code
_entity_poly.pdbx_strand_id
1 'polypeptide(L)'
;MLVAPGGVAGCEFVTASGAGKAAGSLLPRGVEAEWDLSAAYREATGTRERGCINGLWQWQPAQMTAAGVPSGQWGYFKVPGCWPGITSYMQKDCQRLFAHPGWRDVSLGSVKAAWYQRRITVPDGWRGRRIVLAVEYLNSFATVYVDGRRAGELRFPAGELDLTELCQPGGTHTLSLHVVALPLKAIMLSYRDTASAKKVAGRVDRRGLCGDVWLLGLPSGPCIKDVKIDTSVRQWRIRFDVALDRLLPGRSYKLKAVVKDGGRVVRVFVSPAFDRRQLKHGRFAFAAYWHPQKLWDIHTPRNMYRAELCLLDADGGLVDAAFPERFGFREFWIDGRDFYLNGTRIFLCAVPLDNAQVGAAWATYKAARESLLRLKSFGINFVYTHNYGCQPGDHLSFKEILDAADEVGMLVALSQPHFAHYDWSAAGAERTNGYAQHAAFYVRVA
;
A
#
# COMPACT_ATOMS: atom_id res chain seq x y z
N MET A 1 44.05 -31.57 -11.81
CA MET A 1 44.61 -32.62 -10.92
C MET A 1 43.48 -33.03 -9.98
N LEU A 2 42.65 -34.03 -10.33
CA LEU A 2 42.85 -35.47 -10.02
C LEU A 2 43.16 -35.63 -8.52
N VAL A 3 42.32 -36.26 -7.68
CA VAL A 3 41.87 -37.67 -7.74
C VAL A 3 40.66 -37.87 -6.80
N ALA A 4 39.74 -38.77 -7.18
CA ALA A 4 38.78 -39.42 -6.29
C ALA A 4 39.30 -40.81 -5.85
N PRO A 5 38.94 -41.27 -4.64
CA PRO A 5 38.18 -42.53 -4.49
C PRO A 5 37.10 -42.36 -3.39
N GLY A 6 36.05 -43.14 -3.17
CA GLY A 6 35.61 -44.50 -3.50
C GLY A 6 34.54 -44.85 -2.43
N GLY A 7 33.47 -45.58 -2.79
CA GLY A 7 32.39 -46.01 -1.85
C GLY A 7 32.90 -46.93 -0.71
N VAL A 8 32.15 -47.30 0.33
CA VAL A 8 30.85 -48.01 0.33
C VAL A 8 30.19 -47.95 1.75
N ALA A 9 28.85 -48.03 1.80
CA ALA A 9 27.93 -48.40 2.90
C ALA A 9 27.93 -47.55 4.19
N GLY A 10 26.82 -47.17 4.82
CA GLY A 10 25.42 -47.60 4.72
C GLY A 10 24.86 -47.51 6.14
N CYS A 11 23.97 -46.56 6.41
CA CYS A 11 23.10 -46.59 7.58
C CYS A 11 21.84 -45.75 7.27
N GLU A 12 20.73 -46.46 7.20
CA GLU A 12 19.40 -45.96 6.88
C GLU A 12 18.91 -44.97 7.95
N PHE A 13 18.36 -43.84 7.52
CA PHE A 13 17.24 -43.21 8.20
C PHE A 13 16.20 -42.83 7.16
N VAL A 14 15.18 -43.68 7.05
CA VAL A 14 13.93 -43.39 6.37
C VAL A 14 13.04 -42.65 7.37
N THR A 15 12.81 -41.36 7.14
CA THR A 15 11.53 -40.71 7.46
C THR A 15 11.18 -39.76 6.33
N ALA A 16 10.58 -40.35 5.29
CA ALA A 16 9.84 -39.61 4.29
C ALA A 16 8.64 -38.93 4.96
N SER A 17 8.66 -37.61 5.09
CA SER A 17 7.42 -36.83 5.15
C SER A 17 7.12 -36.37 3.72
N GLY A 18 6.08 -36.98 3.15
CA GLY A 18 5.71 -36.82 1.76
C GLY A 18 5.47 -35.36 1.39
N ALA A 19 6.36 -34.80 0.58
CA ALA A 19 6.03 -33.70 -0.29
C ALA A 19 4.96 -34.22 -1.27
N GLY A 20 3.70 -33.90 -1.00
CA GLY A 20 2.64 -34.05 -1.98
C GLY A 20 3.00 -33.22 -3.21
N LYS A 21 3.54 -33.87 -4.25
CA LYS A 21 3.55 -33.34 -5.61
C LYS A 21 2.09 -33.10 -5.98
N ALA A 22 1.68 -31.82 -5.97
CA ALA A 22 0.37 -31.43 -6.44
C ALA A 22 0.17 -31.88 -7.89
N ALA A 23 -1.02 -32.42 -8.16
CA ALA A 23 -1.49 -32.87 -9.45
C ALA A 23 -1.24 -31.81 -10.56
N GLY A 24 -1.02 -32.30 -11.79
CA GLY A 24 -0.72 -31.58 -13.04
C GLY A 24 -0.80 -30.05 -12.99
N SER A 25 0.35 -29.41 -13.29
CA SER A 25 0.53 -27.94 -13.32
C SER A 25 -0.69 -27.20 -13.86
N LEU A 26 -1.45 -26.56 -12.96
CA LEU A 26 -2.52 -25.61 -13.29
C LEU A 26 -2.01 -24.38 -14.03
N LEU A 27 -0.71 -24.12 -13.93
CA LEU A 27 -0.05 -23.04 -14.64
C LEU A 27 0.34 -23.52 -16.06
N PRO A 28 0.16 -22.67 -17.09
CA PRO A 28 0.66 -22.96 -18.44
C PRO A 28 2.17 -23.21 -18.45
N ARG A 29 2.65 -23.91 -19.48
CA ARG A 29 4.10 -24.11 -19.68
C ARG A 29 4.83 -22.76 -19.68
N GLY A 30 5.91 -22.67 -18.92
CA GLY A 30 6.73 -21.45 -18.80
C GLY A 30 6.18 -20.39 -17.83
N VAL A 31 5.09 -20.69 -17.11
CA VAL A 31 4.55 -19.82 -16.05
C VAL A 31 4.79 -20.48 -14.71
N GLU A 32 5.50 -19.79 -13.82
CA GLU A 32 5.77 -20.25 -12.46
C GLU A 32 5.35 -19.18 -11.43
N ALA A 33 4.96 -19.64 -10.25
CA ALA A 33 4.71 -18.77 -9.12
C ALA A 33 6.05 -18.49 -8.41
N GLU A 34 6.70 -17.39 -8.77
CA GLU A 34 7.94 -16.95 -8.12
C GLU A 34 7.63 -16.35 -6.75
N TRP A 35 8.16 -16.97 -5.69
CA TRP A 35 7.93 -16.58 -4.30
C TRP A 35 9.20 -16.26 -3.51
N ASP A 36 10.38 -16.40 -4.12
CA ASP A 36 11.63 -16.00 -3.52
C ASP A 36 11.69 -14.47 -3.38
N LEU A 37 11.92 -14.02 -2.15
CA LEU A 37 12.09 -12.61 -1.86
C LEU A 37 13.34 -12.03 -2.55
N SER A 38 14.33 -12.85 -2.88
CA SER A 38 15.54 -12.42 -3.60
C SER A 38 15.23 -11.91 -5.02
N ALA A 39 14.21 -12.47 -5.67
CA ALA A 39 13.72 -12.04 -6.99
C ALA A 39 12.71 -10.89 -6.90
N ALA A 40 12.23 -10.55 -5.70
CA ALA A 40 11.28 -9.48 -5.50
C ALA A 40 11.93 -8.09 -5.52
N TYR A 41 11.14 -7.08 -5.87
CA TYR A 41 11.53 -5.70 -5.61
C TYR A 41 11.69 -5.49 -4.10
N ARG A 42 12.84 -4.94 -3.70
CA ARG A 42 13.26 -4.75 -2.31
C ARG A 42 13.80 -3.37 -2.08
N GLU A 43 13.57 -2.86 -0.89
CA GLU A 43 14.17 -1.63 -0.40
C GLU A 43 14.71 -1.84 1.00
N ALA A 44 15.89 -1.27 1.27
CA ALA A 44 16.55 -1.35 2.56
C ALA A 44 17.06 0.03 3.00
N THR A 45 17.10 0.22 4.31
CA THR A 45 17.78 1.32 4.99
C THR A 45 18.75 0.72 6.00
N GLY A 46 19.48 1.56 6.74
CA GLY A 46 20.36 1.06 7.80
C GLY A 46 19.64 0.22 8.86
N THR A 47 18.33 0.38 9.04
CA THR A 47 17.57 -0.26 10.12
C THR A 47 16.30 -0.99 9.64
N ARG A 48 15.90 -0.81 8.38
CA ARG A 48 14.67 -1.37 7.81
C ARG A 48 14.94 -2.15 6.54
N GLU A 49 14.03 -3.06 6.24
CA GLU A 49 13.94 -3.68 4.94
C GLU A 49 12.48 -3.99 4.60
N ARG A 50 12.11 -3.90 3.33
CA ARG A 50 10.83 -4.40 2.81
C ARG A 50 11.04 -5.13 1.50
N GLY A 51 10.27 -6.18 1.28
CA GLY A 51 10.18 -6.87 -0.01
C GLY A 51 8.73 -6.98 -0.46
N CYS A 52 8.50 -6.67 -1.74
CA CYS A 52 7.19 -6.75 -2.36
C CYS A 52 6.82 -8.21 -2.58
N ILE A 53 5.78 -8.69 -1.91
CA ILE A 53 5.29 -10.08 -2.07
C ILE A 53 4.09 -10.15 -3.01
N ASN A 54 4.08 -9.28 -4.03
CA ASN A 54 3.18 -9.38 -5.17
C ASN A 54 3.50 -10.61 -6.05
N GLY A 55 2.71 -10.82 -7.10
CA GLY A 55 2.87 -11.92 -8.05
C GLY A 55 1.70 -12.90 -8.03
N LEU A 56 1.92 -14.13 -8.46
CA LEU A 56 0.88 -15.18 -8.42
C LEU A 56 0.77 -15.74 -7.02
N TRP A 57 -0.40 -15.66 -6.41
CA TRP A 57 -0.72 -16.32 -5.14
C TRP A 57 -1.66 -17.49 -5.42
N GLN A 58 -1.60 -18.53 -4.59
CA GLN A 58 -2.66 -19.53 -4.59
C GLN A 58 -3.97 -18.86 -4.17
N TRP A 59 -5.06 -19.19 -4.86
CA TRP A 59 -6.35 -18.56 -4.67
C TRP A 59 -7.50 -19.54 -4.86
N GLN A 60 -8.55 -19.42 -4.05
CA GLN A 60 -9.81 -20.15 -4.24
C GLN A 60 -11.00 -19.38 -3.64
N PRO A 61 -12.21 -19.51 -4.22
CA PRO A 61 -13.42 -18.95 -3.63
C PRO A 61 -13.71 -19.61 -2.28
N ALA A 62 -14.35 -18.88 -1.38
CA ALA A 62 -14.65 -19.33 -0.03
C ALA A 62 -16.04 -18.87 0.44
N GLN A 63 -16.52 -19.49 1.52
CA GLN A 63 -17.64 -18.97 2.30
C GLN A 63 -17.18 -17.78 3.16
N MET A 64 -18.14 -16.92 3.54
CA MET A 64 -17.86 -15.73 4.36
C MET A 64 -17.37 -16.05 5.76
N THR A 65 -17.75 -17.20 6.30
CA THR A 65 -17.18 -17.79 7.51
C THR A 65 -16.30 -18.96 7.08
N ALA A 66 -15.09 -19.04 7.62
CA ALA A 66 -14.18 -20.14 7.32
C ALA A 66 -13.88 -20.93 8.60
N ALA A 67 -13.97 -22.27 8.50
CA ALA A 67 -13.65 -23.19 9.59
C ALA A 67 -12.13 -23.37 9.81
N GLY A 68 -11.30 -22.96 8.84
CA GLY A 68 -9.84 -23.09 8.87
C GLY A 68 -9.23 -22.90 7.48
N VAL A 69 -7.90 -22.89 7.41
CA VAL A 69 -7.16 -22.79 6.14
C VAL A 69 -7.43 -24.05 5.29
N PRO A 70 -7.87 -23.92 4.02
CA PRO A 70 -8.18 -25.08 3.18
C PRO A 70 -6.92 -25.85 2.77
N SER A 71 -7.06 -27.15 2.60
CA SER A 71 -5.95 -28.08 2.28
C SER A 71 -5.70 -28.28 0.78
N GLY A 72 -6.60 -27.83 -0.10
CA GLY A 72 -6.49 -28.07 -1.54
C GLY A 72 -7.41 -27.21 -2.38
N GLN A 73 -7.58 -27.59 -3.66
CA GLN A 73 -8.36 -26.85 -4.68
C GLN A 73 -7.85 -25.44 -4.98
N TRP A 74 -6.55 -25.22 -4.82
CA TRP A 74 -5.92 -23.95 -5.15
C TRP A 74 -5.82 -23.75 -6.65
N GLY A 75 -6.32 -22.61 -7.13
CA GLY A 75 -5.89 -22.02 -8.40
C GLY A 75 -4.80 -20.98 -8.14
N TYR A 76 -4.51 -20.13 -9.13
CA TYR A 76 -3.57 -19.02 -8.97
C TYR A 76 -4.16 -17.70 -9.43
N PHE A 77 -3.94 -16.64 -8.67
CA PHE A 77 -4.43 -15.30 -8.95
C PHE A 77 -3.31 -14.27 -8.78
N LYS A 78 -3.26 -13.27 -9.67
CA LYS A 78 -2.29 -12.19 -9.60
C LYS A 78 -2.66 -11.19 -8.49
N VAL A 79 -1.71 -10.91 -7.59
CA VAL A 79 -1.77 -9.87 -6.56
C VAL A 79 -0.76 -8.75 -6.89
N PRO A 80 -1.13 -7.46 -6.78
CA PRO A 80 -2.46 -6.96 -6.47
C PRO A 80 -3.43 -7.15 -7.64
N GLY A 81 -4.71 -7.19 -7.29
CA GLY A 81 -5.79 -7.21 -8.23
C GLY A 81 -7.19 -7.46 -7.65
N CYS A 82 -8.21 -6.96 -8.36
CA CYS A 82 -9.60 -7.19 -8.00
C CYS A 82 -10.13 -8.49 -8.62
N TRP A 83 -10.95 -9.23 -7.88
CA TRP A 83 -11.49 -10.51 -8.35
C TRP A 83 -12.32 -10.37 -9.62
N PRO A 84 -12.26 -11.34 -10.56
CA PRO A 84 -13.02 -11.32 -11.81
C PRO A 84 -14.54 -11.29 -11.60
N GLY A 85 -15.29 -10.91 -12.64
CA GLY A 85 -16.75 -10.83 -12.62
C GLY A 85 -17.31 -9.42 -12.41
N ILE A 86 -16.56 -8.39 -12.83
CA ILE A 86 -17.00 -6.98 -12.81
C ILE A 86 -17.10 -6.35 -14.20
N THR A 87 -16.96 -7.16 -15.24
CA THR A 87 -17.04 -6.72 -16.64
C THR A 87 -18.33 -5.95 -16.93
N SER A 88 -18.18 -4.79 -17.60
CA SER A 88 -19.26 -3.92 -18.05
C SER A 88 -18.92 -3.31 -19.42
N TYR A 89 -19.59 -2.23 -19.81
CA TYR A 89 -19.23 -1.44 -20.99
C TYR A 89 -17.98 -0.58 -20.77
N MET A 90 -17.69 -0.16 -19.53
CA MET A 90 -16.53 0.68 -19.19
C MET A 90 -15.29 -0.12 -18.79
N GLN A 91 -15.47 -1.32 -18.22
CA GLN A 91 -14.38 -2.12 -17.68
C GLN A 91 -14.46 -3.57 -18.11
N LYS A 92 -13.30 -4.19 -18.34
CA LYS A 92 -13.18 -5.62 -18.63
C LYS A 92 -12.27 -6.26 -17.59
N ASP A 93 -12.53 -7.53 -17.31
CA ASP A 93 -11.62 -8.32 -16.47
C ASP A 93 -10.25 -8.37 -17.16
N CYS A 94 -9.24 -7.83 -16.49
CA CYS A 94 -7.90 -7.64 -17.04
C CYS A 94 -6.84 -8.43 -16.25
N GLN A 95 -7.29 -9.35 -15.40
CA GLN A 95 -6.44 -10.05 -14.45
C GLN A 95 -6.42 -11.54 -14.73
N ARG A 96 -5.24 -12.12 -14.57
CA ARG A 96 -5.05 -13.54 -14.81
C ARG A 96 -5.47 -14.33 -13.57
N LEU A 97 -6.52 -15.13 -13.75
CA LEU A 97 -6.94 -16.17 -12.82
C LEU A 97 -6.75 -17.52 -13.52
N PHE A 98 -5.94 -18.37 -12.92
CA PHE A 98 -5.77 -19.76 -13.31
C PHE A 98 -6.69 -20.61 -12.46
N ALA A 99 -7.84 -20.98 -13.04
CA ALA A 99 -8.92 -21.61 -12.29
C ALA A 99 -8.63 -23.08 -11.97
N HIS A 100 -8.90 -23.50 -10.73
CA HIS A 100 -8.89 -24.93 -10.38
C HIS A 100 -10.16 -25.60 -10.93
N PRO A 101 -10.06 -26.81 -11.51
CA PRO A 101 -11.19 -27.57 -12.03
C PRO A 101 -12.38 -27.74 -11.07
N GLY A 102 -12.10 -27.79 -9.75
CA GLY A 102 -13.08 -28.01 -8.68
C GLY A 102 -14.02 -26.83 -8.40
N TRP A 103 -13.76 -25.65 -8.96
CA TRP A 103 -14.65 -24.50 -8.84
C TRP A 103 -14.84 -23.77 -10.17
N ARG A 104 -14.66 -24.49 -11.29
CA ARG A 104 -14.83 -23.94 -12.64
C ARG A 104 -16.22 -23.35 -12.89
N ASP A 105 -17.25 -23.91 -12.23
CA ASP A 105 -18.64 -23.51 -12.38
C ASP A 105 -19.06 -22.42 -11.38
N VAL A 106 -18.14 -21.96 -10.52
CA VAL A 106 -18.42 -20.86 -9.59
C VAL A 106 -18.49 -19.56 -10.36
N SER A 107 -19.63 -18.87 -10.24
CA SER A 107 -19.77 -17.51 -10.76
C SER A 107 -18.88 -16.54 -9.97
N LEU A 108 -17.73 -16.18 -10.54
CA LEU A 108 -16.74 -15.33 -9.86
C LEU A 108 -17.30 -13.96 -9.47
N GLY A 109 -18.29 -13.44 -10.20
CA GLY A 109 -18.97 -12.18 -9.86
C GLY A 109 -19.79 -12.23 -8.57
N SER A 110 -20.21 -13.42 -8.12
CA SER A 110 -20.98 -13.60 -6.88
C SER A 110 -20.12 -13.86 -5.65
N VAL A 111 -18.84 -14.22 -5.82
CA VAL A 111 -17.91 -14.56 -4.73
C VAL A 111 -17.81 -13.41 -3.70
N LYS A 112 -18.08 -13.69 -2.42
CA LYS A 112 -17.98 -12.69 -1.34
C LYS A 112 -16.78 -12.92 -0.42
N ALA A 113 -16.17 -14.08 -0.49
CA ALA A 113 -14.95 -14.37 0.23
C ALA A 113 -14.02 -15.26 -0.61
N ALA A 114 -12.73 -15.16 -0.37
CA ALA A 114 -11.73 -16.00 -1.02
C ALA A 114 -10.54 -16.22 -0.09
N TRP A 115 -9.90 -17.37 -0.24
CA TRP A 115 -8.62 -17.64 0.37
C TRP A 115 -7.49 -17.27 -0.58
N TYR A 116 -6.45 -16.67 -0.02
CA TYR A 116 -5.15 -16.46 -0.64
C TYR A 116 -4.10 -17.24 0.15
N GLN A 117 -3.13 -17.83 -0.53
CA GLN A 117 -2.00 -18.50 0.12
C GLN A 117 -0.71 -18.33 -0.69
N ARG A 118 0.41 -18.18 0.01
CA ARG A 118 1.76 -18.33 -0.57
C ARG A 118 2.77 -18.70 0.50
N ARG A 119 3.94 -19.16 0.06
CA ARG A 119 5.11 -19.20 0.94
C ARG A 119 5.77 -17.83 1.02
N ILE A 120 6.33 -17.54 2.19
CA ILE A 120 7.18 -16.39 2.45
C ILE A 120 8.46 -16.89 3.14
N THR A 121 9.60 -16.32 2.79
CA THR A 121 10.87 -16.58 3.47
C THR A 121 11.30 -15.31 4.19
N VAL A 122 11.51 -15.40 5.50
CA VAL A 122 11.99 -14.28 6.29
C VAL A 122 13.51 -14.25 6.21
N PRO A 123 14.14 -13.15 5.77
CA PRO A 123 15.59 -13.07 5.71
C PRO A 123 16.26 -13.28 7.08
N ASP A 124 17.37 -14.02 7.12
CA ASP A 124 18.17 -14.24 8.33
C ASP A 124 18.64 -12.93 8.98
N GLY A 125 18.93 -11.91 8.16
CA GLY A 125 19.35 -10.58 8.62
C GLY A 125 18.28 -9.82 9.41
N TRP A 126 17.06 -10.35 9.53
CA TRP A 126 15.97 -9.75 10.31
C TRP A 126 15.92 -10.22 11.77
N ARG A 127 16.94 -10.95 12.25
CA ARG A 127 17.08 -11.24 13.69
C ARG A 127 17.00 -9.97 14.53
N GLY A 128 16.13 -9.98 15.56
CA GLY A 128 15.87 -8.84 16.44
C GLY A 128 14.96 -7.74 15.85
N ARG A 129 14.50 -7.89 14.60
CA ARG A 129 13.52 -7.01 13.96
C ARG A 129 12.11 -7.55 14.16
N ARG A 130 11.13 -6.65 14.03
CA ARG A 130 9.72 -7.02 13.88
C ARG A 130 9.45 -7.40 12.44
N ILE A 131 8.74 -8.50 12.26
CA ILE A 131 8.31 -9.01 10.96
C ILE A 131 6.86 -8.58 10.77
N VAL A 132 6.61 -7.72 9.78
CA VAL A 132 5.29 -7.10 9.59
C VAL A 132 4.79 -7.40 8.18
N LEU A 133 3.52 -7.80 8.06
CA LEU A 133 2.78 -7.82 6.81
C LEU A 133 2.11 -6.46 6.62
N ALA A 134 2.36 -5.77 5.51
CA ALA A 134 1.60 -4.58 5.13
C ALA A 134 0.78 -4.84 3.87
N VAL A 135 -0.49 -4.44 3.90
CA VAL A 135 -1.40 -4.47 2.76
C VAL A 135 -1.84 -3.04 2.46
N GLU A 136 -1.47 -2.52 1.29
CA GLU A 136 -1.68 -1.11 0.95
C GLU A 136 -3.11 -0.77 0.54
N TYR A 137 -3.86 -1.75 0.00
CA TYR A 137 -5.28 -1.55 -0.30
C TYR A 137 -6.07 -2.86 -0.29
N LEU A 138 -7.05 -2.97 0.61
CA LEU A 138 -7.81 -4.19 0.91
C LEU A 138 -9.32 -3.93 0.87
N ASN A 139 -10.05 -4.65 0.02
CA ASN A 139 -11.51 -4.62 -0.07
C ASN A 139 -12.12 -5.98 0.39
N SER A 140 -12.53 -6.16 1.66
CA SER A 140 -12.60 -5.13 2.71
C SER A 140 -12.06 -5.58 4.07
N PHE A 141 -11.91 -6.88 4.28
CA PHE A 141 -11.49 -7.46 5.54
C PHE A 141 -10.65 -8.71 5.26
N ALA A 142 -9.61 -8.94 6.05
CA ALA A 142 -8.81 -10.15 5.94
C ALA A 142 -8.50 -10.71 7.32
N THR A 143 -8.74 -12.01 7.52
CA THR A 143 -8.13 -12.76 8.63
C THR A 143 -6.85 -13.42 8.14
N VAL A 144 -5.74 -13.16 8.84
CA VAL A 144 -4.40 -13.60 8.45
C VAL A 144 -3.98 -14.80 9.29
N TYR A 145 -3.33 -15.76 8.65
CA TYR A 145 -2.79 -16.97 9.27
C TYR A 145 -1.34 -17.18 8.82
N VAL A 146 -0.51 -17.68 9.74
CA VAL A 146 0.86 -18.14 9.47
C VAL A 146 0.95 -19.59 9.91
N ASP A 147 1.35 -20.48 9.01
CA ASP A 147 1.45 -21.92 9.24
C ASP A 147 0.16 -22.51 9.86
N GLY A 148 -0.99 -22.04 9.36
CA GLY A 148 -2.32 -22.46 9.82
C GLY A 148 -2.79 -21.81 11.12
N ARG A 149 -1.94 -21.09 11.86
CA ARG A 149 -2.29 -20.39 13.11
C ARG A 149 -2.78 -18.97 12.82
N ARG A 150 -3.89 -18.57 13.43
CA ARG A 150 -4.46 -17.22 13.26
C ARG A 150 -3.50 -16.17 13.85
N ALA A 151 -3.05 -15.24 13.01
CA ALA A 151 -2.16 -14.15 13.36
C ALA A 151 -2.91 -12.87 13.75
N GLY A 152 -4.01 -12.56 13.07
CA GLY A 152 -4.77 -11.35 13.32
C GLY A 152 -5.69 -10.97 12.18
N GLU A 153 -6.09 -9.69 12.15
CA GLU A 153 -7.05 -9.16 11.19
C GLU A 153 -6.56 -7.84 10.57
N LEU A 154 -6.91 -7.63 9.31
CA LEU A 154 -6.72 -6.37 8.59
C LEU A 154 -8.08 -5.86 8.09
N ARG A 155 -8.25 -4.55 8.07
CA ARG A 155 -9.50 -3.88 7.69
C ARG A 155 -9.23 -2.82 6.62
N PHE A 156 -10.21 -2.61 5.74
CA PHE A 156 -10.21 -1.52 4.77
C PHE A 156 -9.89 -0.18 5.45
N PRO A 157 -9.17 0.74 4.77
CA PRO A 157 -8.66 0.60 3.41
C PRO A 157 -7.33 -0.15 3.30
N ALA A 158 -6.53 -0.18 4.37
CA ALA A 158 -5.18 -0.72 4.41
C ALA A 158 -4.80 -1.12 5.84
N GLY A 159 -3.71 -1.85 6.02
CA GLY A 159 -3.20 -2.10 7.36
C GLY A 159 -1.88 -2.85 7.43
N GLU A 160 -1.30 -2.82 8.63
CA GLU A 160 -0.11 -3.56 9.01
C GLU A 160 -0.47 -4.58 10.10
N LEU A 161 0.11 -5.78 10.03
CA LEU A 161 -0.03 -6.81 11.04
C LEU A 161 1.35 -7.34 11.44
N ASP A 162 1.62 -7.35 12.75
CA ASP A 162 2.85 -7.91 13.32
C ASP A 162 2.76 -9.45 13.32
N LEU A 163 3.74 -10.08 12.68
CA LEU A 163 3.87 -11.54 12.54
C LEU A 163 5.06 -12.09 13.34
N THR A 164 5.74 -11.26 14.14
CA THR A 164 7.03 -11.59 14.77
C THR A 164 6.96 -12.85 15.64
N GLU A 165 5.84 -13.10 16.32
CA GLU A 165 5.68 -14.28 17.18
C GLU A 165 5.47 -15.60 16.41
N LEU A 166 5.09 -15.51 15.13
CA LEU A 166 4.74 -16.67 14.30
C LEU A 166 5.79 -16.95 13.21
N CYS A 167 6.59 -15.95 12.85
CA CYS A 167 7.60 -16.04 11.82
C CYS A 167 9.01 -16.02 12.43
N GLN A 168 9.86 -16.96 12.05
CA GLN A 168 11.25 -17.02 12.49
C GLN A 168 12.18 -16.48 11.38
N PRO A 169 13.13 -15.58 11.69
CA PRO A 169 14.17 -15.19 10.74
C PRO A 169 14.97 -16.39 10.23
N GLY A 170 15.19 -16.45 8.91
CA GLY A 170 15.77 -17.61 8.21
C GLY A 170 14.74 -18.70 7.87
N GLY A 171 13.54 -18.63 8.44
CA GLY A 171 12.46 -19.58 8.23
C GLY A 171 11.65 -19.33 6.97
N THR A 172 11.11 -20.41 6.41
CA THR A 172 10.05 -20.36 5.39
C THR A 172 8.72 -20.69 6.04
N HIS A 173 7.73 -19.83 5.83
CA HIS A 173 6.39 -19.93 6.41
C HIS A 173 5.31 -19.88 5.34
N THR A 174 4.14 -20.46 5.63
CA THR A 174 2.95 -20.39 4.78
C THR A 174 2.04 -19.28 5.27
N LEU A 175 1.94 -18.21 4.49
CA LEU A 175 1.03 -17.09 4.73
C LEU A 175 -0.31 -17.36 4.05
N SER A 176 -1.40 -17.34 4.81
CA SER A 176 -2.76 -17.51 4.29
C SER A 176 -3.68 -16.37 4.73
N LEU A 177 -4.46 -15.82 3.82
CA LEU A 177 -5.42 -14.74 4.09
C LEU A 177 -6.82 -15.18 3.67
N HIS A 178 -7.77 -15.17 4.59
CA HIS A 178 -9.19 -15.27 4.28
C HIS A 178 -9.75 -13.86 4.10
N VAL A 179 -10.03 -13.49 2.86
CA VAL A 179 -10.46 -12.14 2.49
C VAL A 179 -11.96 -12.13 2.25
N VAL A 180 -12.67 -11.20 2.88
CA VAL A 180 -14.12 -11.02 2.76
C VAL A 180 -14.42 -9.62 2.22
N ALA A 181 -15.23 -9.57 1.16
CA ALA A 181 -15.68 -8.34 0.52
C ALA A 181 -17.01 -7.88 1.12
N LEU A 182 -16.93 -6.93 2.05
CA LEU A 182 -18.08 -6.36 2.77
C LEU A 182 -18.29 -4.90 2.37
N PRO A 183 -19.50 -4.48 1.97
CA PRO A 183 -19.82 -3.07 1.78
C PRO A 183 -19.90 -2.36 3.14
N LEU A 184 -19.67 -1.03 3.18
CA LEU A 184 -19.81 -0.25 4.42
C LEU A 184 -21.25 -0.21 4.93
N LYS A 185 -22.24 -0.22 4.02
CA LYS A 185 -23.66 -0.34 4.34
C LYS A 185 -24.24 -1.51 3.53
N ALA A 186 -24.99 -2.38 4.20
CA ALA A 186 -25.69 -3.49 3.54
C ALA A 186 -26.77 -3.01 2.54
N ILE A 187 -27.28 -1.79 2.73
CA ILE A 187 -28.26 -1.13 1.85
C ILE A 187 -27.75 0.27 1.51
N MET A 188 -27.70 0.60 0.22
CA MET A 188 -27.31 1.91 -0.31
C MET A 188 -28.49 2.58 -1.01
N LEU A 189 -28.48 3.92 -1.06
CA LEU A 189 -29.39 4.71 -1.87
C LEU A 189 -28.74 4.94 -3.24
N SER A 190 -29.37 4.44 -4.29
CA SER A 190 -29.00 4.69 -5.68
C SER A 190 -29.89 5.80 -6.24
N TYR A 191 -29.26 6.89 -6.67
CA TYR A 191 -29.93 7.98 -7.38
C TYR A 191 -29.69 7.77 -8.88
N ARG A 192 -30.75 7.69 -9.68
CA ARG A 192 -30.66 7.86 -11.16
C ARG A 192 -31.14 9.28 -11.49
N ASP A 193 -30.94 9.75 -12.72
CA ASP A 193 -31.30 11.12 -13.19
C ASP A 193 -32.76 11.55 -12.97
N THR A 194 -33.62 10.66 -12.49
CA THR A 194 -34.93 10.98 -11.91
C THR A 194 -34.77 11.05 -10.40
N ALA A 195 -35.11 12.17 -9.75
CA ALA A 195 -34.98 12.48 -8.30
C ALA A 195 -35.68 11.51 -7.30
N SER A 196 -35.53 10.20 -7.50
CA SER A 196 -36.06 9.12 -6.69
C SER A 196 -34.89 8.23 -6.26
N ALA A 197 -34.68 8.15 -4.94
CA ALA A 197 -33.67 7.29 -4.36
C ALA A 197 -34.21 5.86 -4.29
N LYS A 198 -33.53 4.90 -4.93
CA LYS A 198 -33.85 3.47 -4.80
C LYS A 198 -32.90 2.81 -3.82
N LYS A 199 -33.43 2.04 -2.86
CA LYS A 199 -32.61 1.19 -1.98
C LYS A 199 -32.08 -0.01 -2.78
N VAL A 200 -30.77 -0.16 -2.85
CA VAL A 200 -30.09 -1.29 -3.50
C VAL A 200 -29.17 -1.97 -2.50
N ALA A 201 -28.98 -3.28 -2.63
CA ALA A 201 -28.03 -4.01 -1.80
C ALA A 201 -26.61 -3.46 -2.02
N GLY A 202 -25.86 -3.25 -0.94
CA GLY A 202 -24.46 -2.82 -1.01
C GLY A 202 -23.63 -3.86 -1.75
N ARG A 203 -22.82 -3.40 -2.71
CA ARG A 203 -21.90 -4.25 -3.48
C ARG A 203 -20.49 -3.70 -3.35
N VAL A 204 -19.53 -4.61 -3.26
CA VAL A 204 -18.11 -4.30 -3.42
C VAL A 204 -17.75 -4.79 -4.82
N ASP A 205 -17.48 -3.87 -5.75
CA ASP A 205 -17.12 -4.24 -7.11
C ASP A 205 -15.68 -4.74 -7.15
N ARG A 206 -14.71 -3.92 -6.74
CA ARG A 206 -13.27 -4.25 -6.81
C ARG A 206 -12.81 -5.00 -5.56
N ARG A 207 -13.23 -6.25 -5.42
CA ARG A 207 -13.00 -7.13 -4.25
C ARG A 207 -11.56 -7.65 -4.16
N GLY A 208 -11.05 -7.89 -2.96
CA GLY A 208 -9.77 -8.56 -2.73
C GLY A 208 -8.62 -7.63 -2.34
N LEU A 209 -7.39 -8.07 -2.63
CA LEU A 209 -6.14 -7.33 -2.41
C LEU A 209 -5.88 -6.40 -3.60
N CYS A 210 -6.31 -5.14 -3.52
CA CYS A 210 -6.35 -4.18 -4.62
C CYS A 210 -5.19 -3.15 -4.60
N GLY A 211 -4.20 -3.37 -3.74
CA GLY A 211 -2.95 -2.63 -3.63
C GLY A 211 -1.83 -3.57 -3.20
N ASP A 212 -0.60 -3.09 -3.23
CA ASP A 212 0.57 -3.94 -3.02
C ASP A 212 0.59 -4.57 -1.64
N VAL A 213 1.25 -5.73 -1.57
CA VAL A 213 1.46 -6.47 -0.33
C VAL A 213 2.95 -6.58 -0.07
N TRP A 214 3.37 -6.23 1.13
CA TRP A 214 4.77 -6.17 1.53
C TRP A 214 5.04 -7.02 2.76
N LEU A 215 6.23 -7.60 2.81
CA LEU A 215 6.82 -8.14 4.02
C LEU A 215 7.91 -7.18 4.48
N LEU A 216 7.87 -6.76 5.75
CA LEU A 216 8.76 -5.73 6.31
C LEU A 216 9.54 -6.27 7.51
N GLY A 217 10.83 -5.97 7.55
CA GLY A 217 11.69 -6.10 8.72
C GLY A 217 11.94 -4.71 9.32
N LEU A 218 11.25 -4.40 10.42
CA LEU A 218 11.29 -3.09 11.08
C LEU A 218 12.01 -3.15 12.44
N PRO A 219 12.56 -2.04 12.96
CA PRO A 219 13.09 -2.01 14.31
C PRO A 219 12.05 -2.42 15.36
N SER A 220 12.52 -3.11 16.39
CA SER A 220 11.73 -3.51 17.57
C SER A 220 11.61 -2.40 18.61
N GLY A 221 12.55 -1.46 18.63
CA GLY A 221 12.60 -0.32 19.55
C GLY A 221 11.88 0.94 19.05
N PRO A 222 12.30 2.13 19.55
CA PRO A 222 11.80 3.43 19.08
C PRO A 222 11.90 3.54 17.56
N CYS A 223 10.85 4.05 16.91
CA CYS A 223 10.81 4.07 15.45
C CYS A 223 9.95 5.20 14.88
N ILE A 224 10.22 5.55 13.62
CA ILE A 224 9.38 6.41 12.80
C ILE A 224 8.19 5.60 12.28
N LYS A 225 6.99 6.16 12.30
CA LYS A 225 5.78 5.52 11.75
C LYS A 225 5.35 6.11 10.42
N ASP A 226 5.48 7.42 10.27
CA ASP A 226 4.97 8.16 9.12
C ASP A 226 5.75 9.47 9.01
N VAL A 227 5.98 9.93 7.79
CA VAL A 227 6.69 11.17 7.51
C VAL A 227 5.84 12.02 6.57
N LYS A 228 5.54 13.25 6.98
CA LYS A 228 4.91 14.25 6.13
C LYS A 228 5.87 15.41 5.92
N ILE A 229 6.03 15.83 4.66
CA ILE A 229 6.87 16.95 4.26
C ILE A 229 5.98 18.05 3.69
N ASP A 230 5.95 19.19 4.38
CA ASP A 230 5.22 20.38 3.93
C ASP A 230 6.21 21.44 3.46
N THR A 231 5.98 22.01 2.27
CA THR A 231 6.79 23.09 1.70
C THR A 231 5.97 24.35 1.50
N SER A 232 6.59 25.52 1.70
CA SER A 232 6.01 26.82 1.38
C SER A 232 7.01 27.63 0.56
N VAL A 233 6.57 28.07 -0.62
CA VAL A 233 7.30 28.98 -1.50
C VAL A 233 7.20 30.41 -0.97
N ARG A 234 6.03 30.82 -0.45
CA ARG A 234 5.84 32.17 0.10
C ARG A 234 6.71 32.44 1.33
N GLN A 235 7.00 31.40 2.11
CA GLN A 235 7.83 31.50 3.32
C GLN A 235 9.24 30.92 3.16
N TRP A 236 9.54 30.33 1.99
CA TRP A 236 10.76 29.55 1.76
C TRP A 236 11.07 28.60 2.92
N ARG A 237 10.09 27.75 3.25
CA ARG A 237 10.12 26.91 4.44
C ARG A 237 9.84 25.47 4.06
N ILE A 238 10.60 24.55 4.65
CA ILE A 238 10.31 23.11 4.67
C ILE A 238 10.01 22.69 6.12
N ARG A 239 8.96 21.89 6.30
CA ARG A 239 8.56 21.33 7.59
C ARG A 239 8.48 19.81 7.47
N PHE A 240 9.08 19.13 8.44
CA PHE A 240 8.97 17.69 8.61
C PHE A 240 8.03 17.45 9.80
N ASP A 241 6.94 16.73 9.57
CA ASP A 241 5.99 16.31 10.58
C ASP A 241 6.00 14.79 10.66
N VAL A 242 6.54 14.24 11.75
CA VAL A 242 6.96 12.83 11.82
C VAL A 242 6.20 12.14 12.94
N ALA A 243 5.44 11.09 12.59
CA ALA A 243 4.83 10.22 13.59
C ALA A 243 5.89 9.27 14.15
N LEU A 244 5.88 9.09 15.45
CA LEU A 244 6.87 8.30 16.19
C LEU A 244 6.15 7.32 17.10
N ASP A 245 6.76 6.17 17.30
CA ASP A 245 6.24 5.08 18.13
C ASP A 245 7.35 4.47 18.97
N ARG A 246 6.98 3.84 20.08
CA ARG A 246 7.90 3.16 21.02
C ARG A 246 9.06 4.02 21.55
N LEU A 247 8.91 5.35 21.64
CA LEU A 247 9.93 6.19 22.28
C LEU A 247 10.05 5.84 23.78
N LEU A 248 11.27 5.56 24.23
CA LEU A 248 11.55 5.21 25.63
C LEU A 248 11.38 6.42 26.57
N PRO A 249 10.79 6.25 27.78
CA PRO A 249 10.75 7.28 28.81
C PRO A 249 12.15 7.73 29.25
N GLY A 250 12.28 9.02 29.60
CA GLY A 250 13.53 9.61 30.07
C GLY A 250 14.65 9.69 29.01
N ARG A 251 14.38 9.32 27.75
CA ARG A 251 15.32 9.43 26.65
C ARG A 251 14.99 10.63 25.76
N SER A 252 16.05 11.27 25.28
CA SER A 252 15.97 12.36 24.29
C SER A 252 16.43 11.86 22.93
N TYR A 253 15.82 12.42 21.88
CA TYR A 253 16.03 12.05 20.50
C TYR A 253 16.20 13.30 19.62
N LYS A 254 16.74 13.09 18.42
CA LYS A 254 16.75 14.08 17.33
C LYS A 254 16.28 13.44 16.04
N LEU A 255 15.69 14.24 15.16
CA LEU A 255 15.42 13.85 13.79
C LEU A 255 16.47 14.48 12.88
N LYS A 256 17.00 13.69 11.94
CA LYS A 256 17.89 14.15 10.88
C LYS A 256 17.26 13.83 9.53
N ALA A 257 17.03 14.86 8.71
CA ALA A 257 16.56 14.71 7.34
C ALA A 257 17.71 15.02 6.36
N VAL A 258 18.07 14.05 5.53
CA VAL A 258 19.07 14.23 4.46
C VAL A 258 18.32 14.30 3.13
N VAL A 259 18.36 15.48 2.49
CA VAL A 259 17.70 15.72 1.20
C VAL A 259 18.70 15.50 0.07
N LYS A 260 18.31 14.67 -0.90
CA LYS A 260 19.09 14.30 -2.08
C LYS A 260 18.40 14.72 -3.37
N ASP A 261 19.22 15.08 -4.37
CA ASP A 261 18.85 15.32 -5.77
C ASP A 261 19.77 14.47 -6.65
N GLY A 262 19.22 13.54 -7.44
CA GLY A 262 20.01 12.63 -8.28
C GLY A 262 21.09 11.82 -7.51
N GLY A 263 20.83 11.50 -6.23
CA GLY A 263 21.77 10.81 -5.35
C GLY A 263 22.74 11.73 -4.58
N ARG A 264 22.92 12.98 -5.01
CA ARG A 264 23.77 13.97 -4.32
C ARG A 264 23.02 14.58 -3.15
N VAL A 265 23.68 14.66 -1.98
CA VAL A 265 23.14 15.41 -0.84
C VAL A 265 23.15 16.91 -1.15
N VAL A 266 21.98 17.54 -1.12
CA VAL A 266 21.80 18.98 -1.37
C VAL A 266 21.48 19.76 -0.09
N ARG A 267 20.91 19.08 0.92
CA ARG A 267 20.64 19.70 2.22
C ARG A 267 20.56 18.66 3.33
N VAL A 268 20.92 19.07 4.54
CA VAL A 268 20.74 18.29 5.76
C VAL A 268 20.05 19.18 6.79
N PHE A 269 19.02 18.66 7.43
CA PHE A 269 18.31 19.31 8.53
C PHE A 269 18.40 18.44 9.77
N VAL A 270 18.57 19.07 10.93
CA VAL A 270 18.57 18.40 12.23
C VAL A 270 17.60 19.14 13.13
N SER A 271 16.70 18.40 13.76
CA SER A 271 15.75 18.99 14.71
C SER A 271 16.43 19.38 16.03
N PRO A 272 15.81 20.27 16.81
CA PRO A 272 16.09 20.33 18.24
C PRO A 272 15.90 18.96 18.89
N ALA A 273 16.57 18.75 20.02
CA ALA A 273 16.35 17.58 20.84
C ALA A 273 14.92 17.56 21.39
N PHE A 274 14.30 16.39 21.43
CA PHE A 274 12.94 16.23 21.95
C PHE A 274 12.79 14.91 22.70
N ASP A 275 11.72 14.79 23.49
CA ASP A 275 11.31 13.54 24.13
C ASP A 275 9.84 13.20 23.84
N ARG A 276 9.39 12.04 24.35
CA ARG A 276 8.02 11.56 24.14
C ARG A 276 6.91 12.49 24.63
N ARG A 277 7.18 13.38 25.59
CA ARG A 277 6.20 14.34 26.16
C ARG A 277 5.94 15.51 25.23
N GLN A 278 6.87 15.77 24.31
CA GLN A 278 6.73 16.83 23.31
C GLN A 278 5.98 16.38 22.05
N LEU A 279 5.60 15.10 21.96
CA LEU A 279 4.77 14.60 20.86
C LEU A 279 3.35 15.15 20.98
N LYS A 280 2.83 15.69 19.88
CA LYS A 280 1.44 16.11 19.74
C LYS A 280 0.72 15.07 18.90
N HIS A 281 -0.24 14.36 19.49
CA HIS A 281 -0.95 13.25 18.84
C HIS A 281 0.01 12.20 18.23
N GLY A 282 1.10 11.88 18.94
CA GLY A 282 2.11 10.92 18.49
C GLY A 282 3.08 11.47 17.42
N ARG A 283 3.03 12.76 17.09
CA ARG A 283 3.90 13.38 16.08
C ARG A 283 4.80 14.47 16.68
N PHE A 284 5.99 14.59 16.12
CA PHE A 284 6.90 15.70 16.36
C PHE A 284 7.16 16.43 15.05
N ALA A 285 7.10 17.76 15.07
CA ALA A 285 7.30 18.57 13.88
C ALA A 285 8.39 19.61 14.11
N PHE A 286 9.25 19.79 13.10
CA PHE A 286 10.22 20.87 13.04
C PHE A 286 10.28 21.44 11.63
N ALA A 287 10.63 22.73 11.54
CA ALA A 287 10.70 23.44 10.27
C ALA A 287 12.01 24.20 10.16
N ALA A 288 12.44 24.42 8.93
CA ALA A 288 13.62 25.19 8.60
C ALA A 288 13.37 26.08 7.39
N TYR A 289 14.08 27.21 7.33
CA TYR A 289 14.17 27.99 6.12
C TYR A 289 14.96 27.18 5.07
N TRP A 290 14.43 27.10 3.87
CA TRP A 290 15.13 26.56 2.71
C TRP A 290 14.57 27.14 1.41
N HIS A 291 15.46 27.76 0.65
CA HIS A 291 15.21 28.19 -0.71
C HIS A 291 15.93 27.22 -1.68
N PRO A 292 15.24 26.19 -2.21
CA PRO A 292 15.86 25.27 -3.18
C PRO A 292 16.13 25.97 -4.52
N GLN A 293 17.07 25.44 -5.30
CA GLN A 293 17.33 25.93 -6.66
C GLN A 293 16.26 25.48 -7.68
N LYS A 294 15.55 24.38 -7.36
CA LYS A 294 14.53 23.78 -8.23
C LYS A 294 13.21 23.65 -7.47
N LEU A 295 12.12 24.09 -8.10
CA LEU A 295 10.75 23.92 -7.63
C LEU A 295 10.04 22.88 -8.48
N TRP A 296 9.20 22.06 -7.87
CA TRP A 296 8.30 21.21 -8.64
C TRP A 296 7.15 22.05 -9.20
N ASP A 297 6.84 21.84 -10.47
CA ASP A 297 5.78 22.54 -11.19
C ASP A 297 5.25 21.65 -12.32
N ILE A 298 4.07 21.95 -12.88
CA ILE A 298 3.53 21.24 -14.04
C ILE A 298 4.43 21.34 -15.28
N HIS A 299 5.25 22.40 -15.38
CA HIS A 299 6.25 22.55 -16.45
C HIS A 299 7.64 22.02 -16.06
N THR A 300 7.87 21.81 -14.76
CA THR A 300 9.15 21.30 -14.25
C THR A 300 9.04 20.10 -13.32
N PRO A 301 8.30 19.03 -13.70
CA PRO A 301 7.97 17.94 -12.79
C PRO A 301 9.18 17.07 -12.39
N ARG A 302 10.25 17.09 -13.19
CA ARG A 302 11.52 16.43 -12.85
C ARG A 302 12.24 17.02 -11.62
N ASN A 303 11.79 18.17 -11.11
CA ASN A 303 12.38 18.84 -9.95
C ASN A 303 11.90 18.18 -8.64
N MET A 304 12.21 16.88 -8.51
CA MET A 304 11.88 16.05 -7.36
C MET A 304 13.12 15.82 -6.50
N TYR A 305 12.92 15.80 -5.19
CA TYR A 305 13.92 15.46 -4.20
C TYR A 305 13.55 14.15 -3.50
N ARG A 306 14.53 13.58 -2.81
CA ARG A 306 14.34 12.44 -1.90
C ARG A 306 14.83 12.81 -0.51
N ALA A 307 13.99 12.67 0.51
CA ALA A 307 14.35 12.90 1.91
C ALA A 307 14.53 11.58 2.64
N GLU A 308 15.72 11.36 3.20
CA GLU A 308 16.04 10.25 4.10
C GLU A 308 15.93 10.74 5.55
N LEU A 309 14.92 10.27 6.28
CA LEU A 309 14.70 10.66 7.68
C LEU A 309 15.22 9.60 8.64
N CYS A 310 16.04 10.06 9.58
CA CYS A 310 16.62 9.25 10.64
C CYS A 310 16.15 9.76 12.01
N LEU A 311 15.80 8.82 12.90
CA LEU A 311 15.68 9.03 14.33
C LEU A 311 17.04 8.72 14.96
N LEU A 312 17.56 9.66 15.74
CA LEU A 312 18.83 9.55 16.45
C LEU A 312 18.59 9.63 17.96
N ASP A 313 19.43 8.96 18.74
CA ASP A 313 19.47 9.12 20.19
C ASP A 313 20.20 10.40 20.62
N ALA A 314 20.37 10.59 21.94
CA ALA A 314 21.03 11.76 22.51
C ALA A 314 22.51 11.87 22.13
N ASP A 315 23.19 10.74 21.94
CA ASP A 315 24.60 10.63 21.61
C ASP A 315 24.85 10.70 20.09
N GLY A 316 23.77 10.76 19.30
CA GLY A 316 23.81 10.83 17.84
C GLY A 316 23.82 9.46 17.15
N GLY A 317 23.65 8.38 17.90
CA GLY A 317 23.49 7.02 17.39
C GLY A 317 22.22 6.86 16.57
N LEU A 318 22.31 6.10 15.47
CA LEU A 318 21.16 5.82 14.61
C LEU A 318 20.22 4.82 15.30
N VAL A 319 19.00 5.27 15.59
CA VAL A 319 17.95 4.43 16.17
C VAL A 319 17.07 3.82 15.09
N ASP A 320 16.70 4.62 14.09
CA ASP A 320 15.87 4.18 12.97
C ASP A 320 16.05 5.08 11.73
N ALA A 321 16.04 4.49 10.55
CA ALA A 321 16.06 5.16 9.25
C ALA A 321 14.82 4.77 8.46
N ALA A 322 13.91 5.74 8.25
CA ALA A 322 12.69 5.56 7.48
C ALA A 322 12.97 5.31 6.00
N PHE A 323 11.99 4.72 5.29
CA PHE A 323 12.10 4.55 3.85
C PHE A 323 12.14 5.90 3.12
N PRO A 324 12.81 5.95 1.95
CA PRO A 324 12.90 7.12 1.10
C PRO A 324 11.62 7.92 0.83
N GLU A 325 11.44 9.15 1.33
CA GLU A 325 10.29 9.96 0.89
C GLU A 325 10.62 10.81 -0.34
N ARG A 326 9.81 10.71 -1.39
CA ARG A 326 9.91 11.59 -2.56
C ARG A 326 9.07 12.84 -2.32
N PHE A 327 9.58 14.01 -2.72
CA PHE A 327 8.77 15.23 -2.67
C PHE A 327 9.24 16.27 -3.69
N GLY A 328 8.29 17.07 -4.17
CA GLY A 328 8.55 18.29 -4.93
C GLY A 328 8.42 19.51 -4.02
N PHE A 329 9.35 20.46 -4.07
CA PHE A 329 9.17 21.72 -3.34
C PHE A 329 8.22 22.62 -4.14
N ARG A 330 7.00 22.81 -3.63
CA ARG A 330 5.95 23.61 -4.26
C ARG A 330 4.94 24.14 -3.24
N GLU A 331 4.23 25.18 -3.59
CA GLU A 331 3.06 25.64 -2.84
C GLU A 331 1.91 25.94 -3.81
N PHE A 332 0.74 25.38 -3.53
CA PHE A 332 -0.50 25.64 -4.23
C PHE A 332 -1.47 26.36 -3.28
N TRP A 333 -2.07 27.47 -3.72
CA TRP A 333 -3.03 28.20 -2.90
C TRP A 333 -4.11 28.88 -3.73
N ILE A 334 -5.16 29.31 -3.04
CA ILE A 334 -6.27 30.08 -3.59
C ILE A 334 -6.13 31.50 -3.03
N ASP A 335 -6.22 32.49 -3.90
CA ASP A 335 -6.34 33.91 -3.52
C ASP A 335 -7.51 34.53 -4.29
N GLY A 336 -8.55 34.90 -3.54
CA GLY A 336 -9.84 35.29 -4.10
C GLY A 336 -10.45 34.19 -4.98
N ARG A 337 -10.51 34.46 -6.29
CA ARG A 337 -11.06 33.54 -7.31
C ARG A 337 -9.99 32.77 -8.08
N ASP A 338 -8.73 33.00 -7.76
CA ASP A 338 -7.60 32.55 -8.58
C ASP A 338 -6.78 31.48 -7.86
N PHE A 339 -6.36 30.47 -8.62
CA PHE A 339 -5.41 29.47 -8.16
C PHE A 339 -3.99 29.93 -8.48
N TYR A 340 -3.06 29.62 -7.58
CA TYR A 340 -1.65 29.91 -7.74
C TYR A 340 -0.82 28.65 -7.49
N LEU A 341 0.18 28.44 -8.33
CA LEU A 341 1.24 27.47 -8.13
C LEU A 341 2.57 28.21 -8.12
N ASN A 342 3.32 28.11 -7.03
CA ASN A 342 4.65 28.72 -6.87
C ASN A 342 4.68 30.24 -7.14
N GLY A 343 3.58 30.95 -6.93
CA GLY A 343 3.46 32.40 -7.12
C GLY A 343 2.92 32.82 -8.47
N THR A 344 2.75 31.88 -9.40
CA THR A 344 2.15 32.15 -10.71
C THR A 344 0.69 31.70 -10.72
N ARG A 345 -0.19 32.58 -11.22
CA ARG A 345 -1.61 32.25 -11.42
C ARG A 345 -1.73 31.10 -12.43
N ILE A 346 -2.52 30.09 -12.10
CA ILE A 346 -2.76 28.92 -12.93
C ILE A 346 -4.26 28.76 -13.19
N PHE A 347 -4.60 28.43 -14.44
CA PHE A 347 -5.96 28.01 -14.82
C PHE A 347 -6.02 26.50 -14.85
N LEU A 348 -6.97 25.90 -14.13
CA LEU A 348 -7.13 24.45 -14.07
C LEU A 348 -8.06 24.00 -15.21
N CYS A 349 -7.53 23.22 -16.15
CA CYS A 349 -8.31 22.53 -17.16
C CYS A 349 -8.47 21.08 -16.70
N ALA A 350 -9.70 20.71 -16.33
CA ALA A 350 -10.00 19.54 -15.53
C ALA A 350 -10.80 18.48 -16.28
N VAL A 351 -10.41 17.21 -16.13
CA VAL A 351 -11.21 16.05 -16.55
C VAL A 351 -11.17 14.94 -15.48
N PRO A 352 -12.20 14.07 -15.41
CA PRO A 352 -12.16 12.89 -14.55
C PRO A 352 -11.04 11.93 -14.99
N LEU A 353 -10.40 11.28 -14.02
CA LEU A 353 -9.49 10.17 -14.25
C LEU A 353 -10.07 8.88 -13.66
N ASP A 354 -10.34 7.91 -14.53
CA ASP A 354 -11.03 6.65 -14.21
C ASP A 354 -10.08 5.44 -14.09
N ASN A 355 -8.76 5.61 -14.18
CA ASN A 355 -7.82 4.49 -14.28
C ASN A 355 -7.96 3.45 -13.15
N ALA A 356 -8.09 3.91 -11.90
CA ALA A 356 -8.26 3.02 -10.73
C ALA A 356 -9.67 2.41 -10.65
N GLN A 357 -10.63 2.95 -11.39
CA GLN A 357 -11.99 2.46 -11.50
C GLN A 357 -12.07 1.43 -12.63
N VAL A 358 -11.43 1.68 -13.78
CA VAL A 358 -11.51 0.79 -14.96
C VAL A 358 -10.87 -0.56 -14.70
N GLY A 359 -9.72 -0.63 -14.01
CA GLY A 359 -9.14 -1.92 -13.64
C GLY A 359 -7.64 -1.89 -13.45
N ALA A 360 -7.08 -3.00 -12.95
CA ALA A 360 -5.67 -3.03 -12.55
C ALA A 360 -4.68 -2.87 -13.70
N ALA A 361 -5.06 -3.12 -14.95
CA ALA A 361 -4.19 -2.83 -16.08
C ALA A 361 -4.00 -1.31 -16.29
N TRP A 362 -5.03 -0.51 -15.99
CA TRP A 362 -5.01 0.96 -16.09
C TRP A 362 -4.46 1.64 -14.83
N ALA A 363 -4.59 0.99 -13.67
CA ALA A 363 -4.06 1.46 -12.40
C ALA A 363 -2.55 1.19 -12.20
N THR A 364 -1.81 0.78 -13.25
CA THR A 364 -0.35 0.64 -13.19
C THR A 364 0.34 1.97 -13.48
N TYR A 365 1.57 2.18 -12.99
CA TYR A 365 2.32 3.40 -13.28
C TYR A 365 2.46 3.64 -14.78
N LYS A 366 2.78 2.59 -15.56
CA LYS A 366 2.96 2.71 -17.02
C LYS A 366 1.68 3.18 -17.72
N ALA A 367 0.54 2.58 -17.39
CA ALA A 367 -0.73 2.95 -18.02
C ALA A 367 -1.24 4.32 -17.53
N ALA A 368 -1.13 4.60 -16.23
CA ALA A 368 -1.46 5.90 -15.66
C ALA A 368 -0.62 7.02 -16.29
N ARG A 369 0.70 6.82 -16.40
CA ARG A 369 1.61 7.77 -17.06
C ARG A 369 1.24 8.02 -18.51
N GLU A 370 0.89 6.98 -19.27
CA GLU A 370 0.42 7.14 -20.65
C GLU A 370 -0.85 7.99 -20.71
N SER A 371 -1.85 7.67 -19.87
CA SER A 371 -3.11 8.40 -19.81
C SER A 371 -2.87 9.89 -19.48
N LEU A 372 -2.06 10.16 -18.46
CA LEU A 372 -1.73 11.52 -18.04
C LEU A 372 -0.94 12.31 -19.09
N LEU A 373 0.01 11.68 -19.79
CA LEU A 373 0.73 12.31 -20.90
C LEU A 373 -0.21 12.64 -22.06
N ARG A 374 -1.14 11.75 -22.38
CA ARG A 374 -2.15 11.98 -23.41
C ARG A 374 -3.03 13.18 -23.03
N LEU A 375 -3.57 13.21 -21.81
CA LEU A 375 -4.34 14.35 -21.30
C LEU A 375 -3.54 15.66 -21.39
N LYS A 376 -2.29 15.64 -20.95
CA LYS A 376 -1.40 16.80 -20.99
C LYS A 376 -1.14 17.30 -22.41
N SER A 377 -1.09 16.42 -23.41
CA SER A 377 -0.81 16.78 -24.80
C SER A 377 -1.85 17.71 -25.45
N PHE A 378 -3.07 17.74 -24.92
CA PHE A 378 -4.15 18.62 -25.40
C PHE A 378 -4.61 19.65 -24.36
N GLY A 379 -3.76 19.95 -23.37
CA GLY A 379 -3.93 21.10 -22.48
C GLY A 379 -4.54 20.81 -21.10
N ILE A 380 -4.81 19.55 -20.74
CA ILE A 380 -5.23 19.19 -19.38
C ILE A 380 -4.02 19.31 -18.42
N ASN A 381 -4.21 20.00 -17.30
CA ASN A 381 -3.18 20.16 -16.26
C ASN A 381 -3.68 19.79 -14.86
N PHE A 382 -4.95 19.42 -14.74
CA PHE A 382 -5.59 19.01 -13.51
C PHE A 382 -6.51 17.81 -13.78
N VAL A 383 -6.48 16.82 -12.91
CA VAL A 383 -7.42 15.70 -12.93
C VAL A 383 -8.01 15.50 -11.54
N TYR A 384 -9.20 14.95 -11.48
CA TYR A 384 -9.76 14.47 -10.21
C TYR A 384 -10.07 12.98 -10.34
N THR A 385 -9.84 12.23 -9.27
CA THR A 385 -10.18 10.81 -9.25
C THR A 385 -11.70 10.69 -9.28
N HIS A 386 -12.23 9.97 -10.27
CA HIS A 386 -13.67 9.93 -10.53
C HIS A 386 -14.41 8.94 -9.60
N ASN A 387 -14.02 8.91 -8.33
CA ASN A 387 -14.73 8.24 -7.27
C ASN A 387 -15.52 9.30 -6.48
N TYR A 388 -16.85 9.27 -6.56
CA TYR A 388 -17.74 10.13 -5.76
C TYR A 388 -17.85 9.70 -4.28
N GLY A 389 -16.92 8.85 -3.83
CA GLY A 389 -16.90 8.18 -2.54
C GLY A 389 -15.59 7.43 -2.35
N CYS A 390 -15.44 6.80 -1.20
CA CYS A 390 -14.27 6.01 -0.84
C CYS A 390 -14.70 4.71 -0.15
N GLN A 391 -15.82 4.14 -0.60
CA GLN A 391 -16.32 2.89 -0.08
C GLN A 391 -15.46 1.72 -0.59
N PRO A 392 -15.43 0.59 0.13
CA PRO A 392 -14.76 -0.60 -0.34
C PRO A 392 -15.23 -1.00 -1.72
N GLY A 393 -14.27 -1.15 -2.63
CA GLY A 393 -14.52 -1.50 -4.02
C GLY A 393 -14.72 -0.33 -4.98
N ASP A 394 -14.75 0.93 -4.53
CA ASP A 394 -14.93 2.11 -5.41
C ASP A 394 -13.75 2.33 -6.37
N HIS A 395 -12.55 1.88 -6.01
CA HIS A 395 -11.34 1.97 -6.82
C HIS A 395 -10.29 0.94 -6.40
N LEU A 396 -9.22 0.80 -7.19
CA LEU A 396 -7.95 0.15 -6.82
C LEU A 396 -7.02 1.17 -6.12
N SER A 397 -5.85 0.75 -5.62
CA SER A 397 -4.87 1.69 -5.06
C SER A 397 -4.51 2.83 -6.04
N PHE A 398 -4.41 4.06 -5.53
CA PHE A 398 -3.98 5.23 -6.32
C PHE A 398 -2.46 5.42 -6.35
N LYS A 399 -1.70 4.62 -5.60
CA LYS A 399 -0.23 4.80 -5.41
C LYS A 399 0.50 5.05 -6.73
N GLU A 400 0.34 4.14 -7.68
CA GLU A 400 1.00 4.17 -8.98
C GLU A 400 0.53 5.33 -9.88
N ILE A 401 -0.73 5.75 -9.73
CA ILE A 401 -1.30 6.88 -10.47
C ILE A 401 -0.72 8.20 -9.94
N LEU A 402 -0.56 8.33 -8.63
CA LEU A 402 0.03 9.50 -8.00
C LEU A 402 1.52 9.62 -8.29
N ASP A 403 2.26 8.50 -8.24
CA ASP A 403 3.67 8.48 -8.66
C ASP A 403 3.83 8.89 -10.13
N ALA A 404 2.91 8.46 -11.01
CA ALA A 404 2.89 8.90 -12.40
C ALA A 404 2.53 10.38 -12.55
N ALA A 405 1.61 10.91 -11.74
CA ALA A 405 1.21 12.32 -11.77
C ALA A 405 2.34 13.26 -11.33
N ASP A 406 3.09 12.88 -10.30
CA ASP A 406 4.28 13.60 -9.84
C ASP A 406 5.31 13.77 -10.97
N GLU A 407 5.54 12.71 -11.74
CA GLU A 407 6.54 12.71 -12.82
C GLU A 407 6.06 13.38 -14.11
N VAL A 408 4.77 13.25 -14.44
CA VAL A 408 4.18 13.93 -15.59
C VAL A 408 3.99 15.42 -15.32
N GLY A 409 3.86 15.84 -14.07
CA GLY A 409 3.49 17.20 -13.72
C GLY A 409 2.00 17.44 -13.95
N MET A 410 1.18 16.58 -13.36
CA MET A 410 -0.28 16.70 -13.34
C MET A 410 -0.74 17.00 -11.92
N LEU A 411 -1.58 18.03 -11.74
CA LEU A 411 -2.23 18.26 -10.46
C LEU A 411 -3.38 17.27 -10.28
N VAL A 412 -3.52 16.70 -9.09
CA VAL A 412 -4.54 15.69 -8.79
C VAL A 412 -5.38 16.13 -7.60
N ALA A 413 -6.70 16.08 -7.74
CA ALA A 413 -7.62 16.10 -6.61
C ALA A 413 -8.10 14.69 -6.27
N LEU A 414 -7.95 14.31 -5.01
CA LEU A 414 -8.47 13.07 -4.45
C LEU A 414 -9.78 13.33 -3.72
N SER A 415 -10.80 12.54 -4.04
CA SER A 415 -12.05 12.55 -3.27
C SER A 415 -11.81 12.08 -1.85
N GLN A 416 -12.38 12.81 -0.88
CA GLN A 416 -12.46 12.34 0.50
C GLN A 416 -13.67 11.41 0.68
N PRO A 417 -13.70 10.59 1.74
CA PRO A 417 -14.87 9.78 2.01
C PRO A 417 -16.13 10.62 2.15
N HIS A 418 -17.20 10.21 1.48
CA HIS A 418 -18.46 10.94 1.55
C HIS A 418 -19.18 10.67 2.88
N PHE A 419 -19.52 11.72 3.65
CA PHE A 419 -20.09 11.58 4.99
C PHE A 419 -21.37 10.74 5.03
N ALA A 420 -22.22 10.81 4.00
CA ALA A 420 -23.48 10.02 3.94
C ALA A 420 -23.27 8.49 3.93
N HIS A 421 -22.05 8.01 3.65
CA HIS A 421 -21.73 6.58 3.65
C HIS A 421 -21.54 5.99 5.05
N TYR A 422 -21.49 6.82 6.08
CA TYR A 422 -21.26 6.43 7.46
C TYR A 422 -22.56 6.51 8.27
N ASP A 423 -22.61 5.81 9.39
CA ASP A 423 -23.68 5.96 10.37
C ASP A 423 -23.29 7.04 11.37
N TRP A 424 -24.15 8.06 11.50
CA TRP A 424 -23.97 9.19 12.41
C TRP A 424 -25.01 9.20 13.54
N SER A 425 -25.93 8.23 13.54
CA SER A 425 -27.02 8.16 14.52
C SER A 425 -26.62 7.47 15.82
N ALA A 426 -25.57 6.63 15.78
CA ALA A 426 -25.05 5.95 16.96
C ALA A 426 -24.37 6.93 17.93
N ALA A 427 -24.47 6.64 19.23
CA ALA A 427 -23.74 7.39 20.25
C ALA A 427 -22.23 7.29 20.03
N GLY A 428 -21.53 8.43 19.99
CA GLY A 428 -20.08 8.49 19.75
C GLY A 428 -19.66 8.19 18.30
N ALA A 429 -20.60 8.28 17.34
CA ALA A 429 -20.35 7.95 15.93
C ALA A 429 -19.16 8.71 15.33
N GLU A 430 -18.88 9.93 15.78
CA GLU A 430 -17.74 10.73 15.34
C GLU A 430 -16.38 10.05 15.59
N ARG A 431 -16.32 9.09 16.51
CA ARG A 431 -15.12 8.29 16.82
C ARG A 431 -15.20 6.85 16.33
N THR A 432 -16.40 6.29 16.20
CA THR A 432 -16.59 4.84 16.04
C THR A 432 -17.06 4.41 14.67
N ASN A 433 -17.58 5.32 13.84
CA ASN A 433 -18.15 4.96 12.53
C ASN A 433 -17.09 4.71 11.43
N GLY A 434 -15.82 5.04 11.68
CA GLY A 434 -14.70 4.83 10.76
C GLY A 434 -14.40 6.00 9.81
N TYR A 435 -15.23 7.05 9.76
CA TYR A 435 -15.02 8.20 8.87
C TYR A 435 -13.64 8.84 9.05
N ALA A 436 -13.27 9.15 10.31
CA ALA A 436 -11.99 9.81 10.62
C ALA A 436 -10.78 8.95 10.21
N GLN A 437 -10.88 7.62 10.37
CA GLN A 437 -9.82 6.69 9.98
C GLN A 437 -9.66 6.66 8.45
N HIS A 438 -10.76 6.59 7.70
CA HIS A 438 -10.72 6.59 6.25
C HIS A 438 -10.23 7.95 5.71
N ALA A 439 -10.71 9.08 6.26
CA ALA A 439 -10.23 10.41 5.87
C ALA A 439 -8.72 10.55 6.13
N ALA A 440 -8.24 10.11 7.29
CA ALA A 440 -6.82 10.11 7.59
C ALA A 440 -6.00 9.22 6.63
N PHE A 441 -6.56 8.11 6.14
CA PHE A 441 -5.91 7.29 5.11
C PHE A 441 -5.76 8.07 3.80
N TYR A 442 -6.82 8.68 3.27
CA TYR A 442 -6.74 9.43 2.01
C TYR A 442 -5.87 10.68 2.10
N VAL A 443 -5.78 11.31 3.28
CA VAL A 443 -4.83 12.41 3.52
C VAL A 443 -3.37 11.94 3.51
N ARG A 444 -3.08 10.68 3.85
CA ARG A 444 -1.73 10.10 3.74
C ARG A 444 -1.40 9.59 2.34
N VAL A 445 -2.42 9.24 1.55
CA VAL A 445 -2.26 8.84 0.15
C VAL A 445 -1.91 10.07 -0.71
N ALA A 446 -2.47 11.23 -0.39
CA ALA A 446 -2.14 12.54 -0.99
C ALA A 446 -0.78 13.07 -0.49
#